data_AF-A0A8S9QTH3-F1
#
_entry.id   AF-A0A8S9QTH3-F1
#
_cell.length_a   1.000
_cell.length_b   1.000
_cell.length_c   1.000
_cell.angle_alpha   90.00
_cell.angle_beta   90.00
_cell.angle_gamma   90.00
#
_symmetry.space_group_name_H-M   'P 1'
#
loop_
_entity.id
_entity.type
_entity.pdbx_description
1 polymer ?
#
loop_
_entity_poly.entity_id
_entity_poly.type
_entity_poly.pdbx_seq_one_letter_code
_entity_poly.pdbx_strand_id
1 'polypeptide(L)'
;MSKGSSHLRGEDPCKTHLINTSLIPHWFLAISPEGKFPLVKFDDDENWVADSDVIVGIIEEKYPEPSLVMAPPEFASVGSNMPIMPMTELRRFCWMSSRRWTIRGW
;
A
#
# COMPACT_ATOMS: atom_id res chain seq x y z
N MET A 1 40.99 -0.51 0.84
CA MET A 1 40.27 -1.30 1.87
C MET A 1 38.79 -1.12 1.61
N SER A 2 38.20 -2.00 0.80
CA SER A 2 36.76 -1.97 0.50
C SER A 2 35.99 -2.44 1.72
N LYS A 3 35.21 -1.56 2.34
CA LYS A 3 34.18 -1.99 3.28
C LYS A 3 33.02 -2.52 2.43
N GLY A 4 32.78 -3.83 2.55
CA GLY A 4 31.67 -4.50 1.90
C GLY A 4 30.37 -3.86 2.34
N SER A 5 29.69 -3.24 1.38
CA SER A 5 28.31 -2.82 1.53
C SER A 5 27.48 -4.10 1.59
N SER A 6 27.13 -4.52 2.80
CA SER A 6 26.08 -5.51 3.02
C SER A 6 24.77 -4.87 2.59
N HIS A 7 24.54 -4.96 1.28
CA HIS A 7 23.27 -4.79 0.61
C HIS A 7 22.18 -5.44 1.46
N LEU A 8 21.36 -4.60 2.09
CA LEU A 8 20.22 -5.00 2.88
C LEU A 8 19.27 -5.74 1.94
N ARG A 9 19.29 -7.07 2.07
CA ARG A 9 18.29 -7.97 1.52
C ARG A 9 16.98 -7.56 2.19
N GLY A 10 15.88 -7.43 1.43
CA GLY A 10 14.57 -6.93 1.89
C GLY A 10 13.88 -7.81 2.94
N GLU A 11 14.51 -7.96 4.10
CA GLU A 11 14.04 -8.64 5.29
C GLU A 11 14.47 -7.80 6.49
N ASP A 12 14.01 -6.55 6.58
CA ASP A 12 13.92 -5.91 7.89
C ASP A 12 12.94 -6.75 8.71
N PRO A 13 13.35 -7.37 9.83
CA PRO A 13 12.55 -8.38 10.50
C PRO A 13 11.33 -7.74 11.18
N CYS A 14 10.22 -7.66 10.44
CA CYS A 14 8.96 -7.18 10.96
C CYS A 14 8.19 -8.32 11.65
N LYS A 15 7.70 -8.06 12.86
CA LYS A 15 6.87 -9.02 13.60
C LYS A 15 5.39 -8.86 13.21
N THR A 16 4.91 -9.75 12.35
CA THR A 16 3.51 -9.73 11.90
C THR A 16 2.55 -10.27 12.96
N HIS A 17 1.52 -9.50 13.27
CA HIS A 17 0.39 -9.92 14.10
C HIS A 17 -0.87 -10.04 13.24
N LEU A 18 -1.36 -11.26 13.02
CA LEU A 18 -2.59 -11.51 12.27
C LEU A 18 -3.80 -11.33 13.19
N ILE A 19 -4.72 -10.44 12.82
CA ILE A 19 -5.95 -10.17 13.58
C ILE A 19 -7.16 -10.69 12.82
N ASN A 20 -8.02 -11.45 13.51
CA ASN A 20 -9.31 -11.85 12.98
C ASN A 20 -10.28 -10.66 13.00
N THR A 21 -10.75 -10.21 11.85
CA THR A 21 -11.66 -9.06 11.72
C THR A 21 -13.07 -9.35 12.24
N SER A 22 -13.50 -10.62 12.26
CA SER A 22 -14.78 -11.02 12.85
C SER A 22 -14.75 -11.05 14.38
N LEU A 23 -13.54 -11.08 14.97
CA LEU A 23 -13.33 -11.12 16.41
C LEU A 23 -12.08 -10.30 16.77
N ILE A 24 -12.24 -8.98 16.74
CA ILE A 24 -11.15 -8.05 17.03
C ILE A 24 -10.83 -8.11 18.54
N PRO A 25 -9.58 -8.40 18.94
CA PRO A 25 -9.19 -8.46 20.34
C PRO A 25 -9.34 -7.11 21.04
N HIS A 26 -9.76 -7.11 22.32
CA HIS A 26 -9.91 -5.88 23.11
C HIS A 26 -8.63 -5.05 23.24
N TRP A 27 -7.48 -5.72 23.38
CA TRP A 27 -6.19 -5.02 23.46
C TRP A 27 -5.85 -4.27 22.16
N PHE A 28 -6.35 -4.73 21.01
CA PHE A 28 -6.17 -4.06 19.73
C PHE A 28 -7.03 -2.79 19.64
N LEU A 29 -8.27 -2.84 20.11
CA LEU A 29 -9.14 -1.67 20.16
C LEU A 29 -8.66 -0.61 21.15
N ALA A 30 -7.90 -1.01 22.19
CA ALA A 30 -7.27 -0.07 23.11
C ALA A 30 -6.16 0.76 22.45
N ILE A 31 -5.47 0.21 21.44
CA ILE A 31 -4.40 0.91 20.70
C ILE A 31 -4.92 1.57 19.40
N SER A 32 -5.98 1.04 18.80
CA SER A 32 -6.62 1.56 17.60
C SER A 32 -8.14 1.51 17.79
N PRO A 33 -8.75 2.55 18.40
CA PRO A 33 -10.18 2.57 18.73
C PRO A 33 -11.07 2.53 17.47
N GLU A 34 -10.53 2.98 16.34
CA GLU A 34 -11.22 2.93 15.04
C GLU A 34 -11.19 1.52 14.41
N GLY A 35 -10.36 0.60 14.91
CA GLY A 35 -10.25 -0.75 14.38
C GLY A 35 -9.66 -0.81 12.96
N LYS A 36 -8.98 0.25 12.53
CA LYS A 36 -8.41 0.35 11.18
C LYS A 36 -7.12 -0.47 11.06
N PHE A 37 -6.94 -1.05 9.87
CA PHE A 37 -5.75 -1.79 9.45
C PHE A 37 -5.28 -1.24 8.10
N PRO A 38 -3.98 -1.35 7.76
CA PRO A 38 -2.87 -1.86 8.59
C PRO A 38 -2.50 -0.92 9.74
N LEU A 39 -1.84 -1.47 10.78
CA LEU A 39 -1.34 -0.75 11.95
C LEU A 39 0.11 -1.19 12.21
N VAL A 40 1.03 -0.24 12.33
CA VAL A 40 2.47 -0.50 12.52
C VAL A 40 2.99 0.30 13.71
N LYS A 41 3.93 -0.29 14.45
CA LYS A 41 4.74 0.40 15.45
C LYS A 41 6.19 0.30 15.02
N PHE A 42 6.88 1.44 14.96
CA PHE A 42 8.31 1.50 14.68
C PHE A 42 9.08 1.42 16.00
N ASP A 43 10.24 0.77 16.00
CA ASP A 43 10.99 0.51 17.25
C ASP A 43 11.47 1.80 17.94
N ASP A 44 11.70 2.86 17.17
CA ASP A 44 12.13 4.17 17.70
C ASP A 44 10.96 4.99 18.29
N ASP A 45 9.72 4.59 18.03
CA ASP A 45 8.52 5.38 18.31
C ASP A 45 7.56 4.61 19.24
N GLU A 46 7.05 5.28 20.28
CA GLU A 46 6.12 4.64 21.20
C GLU A 46 4.69 4.52 20.64
N ASN A 47 4.38 5.31 19.61
CA ASN A 47 3.05 5.45 19.03
C ASN A 47 2.79 4.44 17.90
N TRP A 48 1.54 3.99 17.83
CA TRP A 48 1.04 3.19 16.72
C TRP A 48 0.57 4.10 15.58
N VAL A 49 0.94 3.76 14.35
CA VAL A 49 0.54 4.48 13.15
C VAL A 49 -0.41 3.62 12.33
N ALA A 50 -1.55 4.22 11.94
CA ALA A 50 -2.53 3.64 11.03
C ALA A 50 -2.47 4.35 9.67
N ASP A 51 -3.19 3.81 8.67
CA ASP A 51 -3.23 4.27 7.28
C ASP A 51 -2.01 3.82 6.46
N SER A 52 -2.26 3.05 5.39
CA SER A 52 -1.21 2.49 4.55
C SER A 52 -0.38 3.56 3.86
N ASP A 53 -1.01 4.67 3.43
CA ASP A 53 -0.29 5.72 2.69
C ASP A 53 0.66 6.47 3.62
N VAL A 54 0.23 6.69 4.87
CA VAL A 54 1.06 7.31 5.92
C VAL A 54 2.19 6.38 6.34
N ILE A 55 1.91 5.09 6.56
CA ILE A 55 2.91 4.09 6.93
C ILE A 55 4.01 3.99 5.86
N VAL A 56 3.64 3.91 4.57
CA VAL A 56 4.61 3.87 3.47
C VAL A 56 5.46 5.13 3.44
N GLY A 57 4.87 6.31 3.66
CA GLY A 57 5.62 7.56 3.76
C GLY A 57 6.68 7.55 4.86
N ILE A 58 6.35 7.03 6.04
CA ILE A 58 7.29 6.93 7.17
C ILE A 58 8.40 5.89 6.88
N ILE A 59 8.05 4.76 6.26
CA ILE A 59 9.04 3.75 5.85
C ILE A 59 10.03 4.35 4.85
N GLU A 60 9.57 5.09 3.86
CA GLU A 60 10.42 5.76 2.87
C GLU A 60 11.37 6.79 3.52
N GLU A 61 10.92 7.49 4.56
CA GLU A 61 11.76 8.43 5.31
C GLU A 61 12.82 7.72 6.17
N LYS A 62 12.45 6.67 6.91
CA LYS A 62 13.36 5.92 7.79
C LYS A 62 14.33 5.00 7.01
N TYR A 63 13.86 4.43 5.91
CA TYR A 63 14.55 3.42 5.10
C TYR A 63 14.48 3.79 3.61
N PRO A 64 15.21 4.84 3.18
CA PRO A 64 15.11 5.36 1.82
C PRO A 64 15.69 4.45 0.74
N GLU A 65 16.43 3.40 1.12
CA GLU A 65 17.09 2.49 0.20
C GLU A 65 16.78 1.03 0.54
N PRO A 66 16.19 0.24 -0.38
CA PRO A 66 15.73 0.63 -1.71
C PRO A 66 14.41 1.44 -1.65
N SER A 67 14.29 2.48 -2.47
CA SER A 67 13.07 3.30 -2.54
C SER A 67 11.83 2.46 -2.89
N LEU A 68 10.76 2.63 -2.11
CA LEU A 68 9.44 2.05 -2.36
C LEU A 68 8.64 2.89 -3.36
N VAL A 69 9.03 4.13 -3.60
CA VAL A 69 8.45 5.00 -4.63
C VAL A 69 8.99 4.57 -5.99
N MET A 70 8.39 3.51 -6.53
CA MET A 70 8.76 2.97 -7.83
C MET A 70 8.24 3.80 -9.01
N ALA A 71 7.20 4.62 -8.79
CA ALA A 71 6.51 5.35 -9.85
C ALA A 71 6.69 6.87 -9.69
N PRO A 72 7.03 7.60 -10.77
CA PRO A 72 7.00 9.06 -10.75
C PRO A 72 5.63 9.60 -10.30
N PRO A 73 5.56 10.78 -9.65
CA PRO A 73 4.32 11.32 -9.08
C PRO A 73 3.17 11.45 -10.10
N GLU A 74 3.51 11.68 -11.36
CA GLU A 74 2.60 11.75 -12.50
C GLU A 74 1.78 10.46 -12.70
N PHE A 75 2.28 9.33 -12.20
CA PHE A 75 1.63 8.02 -12.29
C PHE A 75 0.97 7.57 -10.97
N ALA A 76 1.07 8.34 -9.89
CA ALA A 76 0.58 7.94 -8.56
C ALA A 76 -0.93 7.65 -8.53
N SER A 77 -1.71 8.34 -9.37
CA SER A 77 -3.18 8.15 -9.46
C SER A 77 -3.60 7.17 -10.57
N VAL A 78 -2.67 6.53 -11.26
CA VAL A 78 -3.03 5.54 -12.28
C VAL A 78 -3.67 4.34 -11.58
N GLY A 79 -4.94 4.08 -11.90
CA GLY A 79 -5.71 2.97 -11.31
C GLY A 79 -6.56 3.33 -10.09
N SER A 80 -6.44 4.54 -9.52
CA SER A 80 -7.25 4.95 -8.35
C SER A 80 -8.74 5.11 -8.66
N ASN A 81 -9.07 5.39 -9.92
CA ASN A 81 -10.44 5.51 -10.42
C ASN A 81 -10.93 4.23 -11.12
N MET A 82 -10.31 3.07 -10.84
CA MET A 82 -10.83 1.81 -11.39
C MET A 82 -12.26 1.60 -10.87
N PRO A 83 -13.27 1.57 -11.76
CA PRO A 83 -14.64 1.38 -11.33
C PRO A 83 -14.78 -0.04 -10.80
N ILE A 84 -15.25 -0.17 -9.55
CA ILE A 84 -15.62 -1.47 -8.98
C ILE A 84 -16.89 -1.92 -9.69
N MET A 85 -16.69 -2.62 -10.80
CA MET A 85 -17.74 -3.23 -11.60
C MET A 85 -17.57 -4.75 -11.55
N PRO A 86 -18.67 -5.53 -11.52
CA PRO A 86 -18.57 -6.97 -11.62
C PRO A 86 -17.82 -7.35 -12.90
N MET A 87 -17.06 -8.46 -12.89
CA MET A 87 -16.23 -8.89 -14.04
C MET A 87 -17.01 -8.97 -15.37
N THR A 88 -18.33 -9.19 -15.31
CA THR A 88 -19.25 -9.16 -16.45
C THR A 88 -19.38 -7.78 -17.08
N GLU A 89 -19.42 -6.72 -16.27
CA GLU A 89 -19.49 -5.32 -16.70
C GLU A 89 -18.12 -4.75 -17.03
N LEU A 90 -17.04 -5.22 -16.38
CA LEU A 90 -15.67 -4.87 -16.77
C LEU A 90 -15.35 -5.27 -18.22
N ARG A 91 -15.79 -6.46 -18.65
CA ARG A 91 -15.65 -6.88 -20.05
C ARG A 91 -16.40 -5.96 -21.01
N ARG A 92 -17.59 -5.49 -20.64
CA ARG A 92 -18.36 -4.50 -21.41
C ARG A 92 -17.68 -3.14 -21.43
N PHE A 93 -17.16 -2.67 -20.30
CA PHE A 93 -16.43 -1.41 -20.20
C PHE A 93 -15.14 -1.41 -21.01
N CYS A 94 -14.33 -2.49 -20.94
CA CYS A 94 -13.15 -2.66 -21.79
C CYS A 94 -13.53 -2.67 -23.27
N TRP A 95 -14.58 -3.40 -23.65
CA TRP A 95 -15.06 -3.44 -25.03
C TRP A 95 -15.63 -2.09 -25.52
N MET A 96 -16.37 -1.37 -24.68
CA MET A 96 -16.89 -0.03 -24.95
C MET A 96 -15.76 1.01 -25.05
N SER A 97 -14.74 0.90 -24.21
CA SER A 97 -13.54 1.73 -24.27
C SER A 97 -12.76 1.46 -25.55
N SER A 98 -12.55 0.19 -25.93
CA SER A 98 -11.94 -0.17 -27.22
C SER A 98 -12.75 0.32 -28.42
N ARG A 99 -14.09 0.32 -28.35
CA ARG A 99 -14.97 0.89 -29.40
C ARG A 99 -14.97 2.41 -29.45
N ARG A 100 -14.85 3.08 -28.31
CA ARG A 100 -14.74 4.54 -28.24
C ARG A 100 -13.42 5.04 -28.84
N TRP A 101 -12.34 4.29 -28.67
CA TRP A 101 -11.05 4.54 -29.32
C TRP A 101 -11.05 4.25 -30.83
N THR A 102 -11.99 3.44 -31.35
CA THR A 102 -12.14 3.20 -32.81
C THR A 102 -13.11 4.16 -33.51
N ILE A 103 -14.04 4.80 -32.79
CA ILE A 103 -15.03 5.73 -33.37
C ILE A 103 -14.58 7.20 -33.32
N ARG A 104 -13.64 7.55 -32.44
CA ARG A 104 -12.94 8.85 -32.46
C ARG A 104 -11.53 8.66 -33.03
N GLY A 105 -11.46 8.22 -34.29
CA GLY A 105 -10.22 8.24 -35.08
C GLY A 105 -9.56 9.62 -35.07
N TRP A 106 -8.31 9.76 -35.50
CA TRP A 106 -7.98 9.73 -36.94
C TRP A 106 -9.14 10.25 -37.79
#